data_AF-A0A024WI30-F1
#
_entry.id   AF-A0A024WI30-F1
#
_cell.length_a   1.000
_cell.length_b   1.000
_cell.length_c   1.000
_cell.angle_alpha   90.00
_cell.angle_beta   90.00
_cell.angle_gamma   90.00
#
_symmetry.space_group_name_H-M   'P 1'
#
loop_
_entity.id
_entity.type
_entity.pdbx_description
1 polymer ?
#
loop_
_entity_poly.entity_id
_entity_poly.type
_entity_poly.pdbx_seq_one_letter_code
_entity_poly.pdbx_strand_id
1 'polypeptide(L)'
;MSNHCFEKDSSELRGSSNYKYFGAAKNLKGVRELLFKENEDKKQLNIKKKKDARNFEKVINIHYFGYCDEANEHLLQQEVKIQKKLEKMDLKILKKYKH
;
A
#
# COMPACT_ATOMS: atom_id res chain seq x y z
N MET A 1 15.81 -9.87 38.16
CA MET A 1 14.76 -10.85 37.77
C MET A 1 14.43 -10.62 36.31
N SER A 2 14.55 -11.65 35.48
CA SER A 2 14.48 -11.55 34.03
C SER A 2 13.02 -11.44 33.56
N ASN A 3 12.62 -10.33 32.94
CA ASN A 3 11.26 -10.11 32.42
C ASN A 3 10.87 -11.02 31.24
N HIS A 4 11.84 -11.79 30.72
CA HIS A 4 11.71 -12.59 29.50
C HIS A 4 10.62 -13.68 29.58
N CYS A 5 10.33 -14.24 30.76
CA CYS A 5 9.31 -15.27 30.89
C CYS A 5 7.87 -14.75 30.71
N PHE A 6 7.61 -13.47 30.98
CA PHE A 6 6.26 -12.91 30.91
C PHE A 6 5.89 -12.41 29.51
N GLU A 7 6.85 -12.05 28.67
CA GLU A 7 6.61 -11.52 27.32
C GLU A 7 5.83 -12.51 26.43
N LYS A 8 6.05 -13.80 26.63
CA LYS A 8 5.48 -14.87 25.79
C LYS A 8 3.96 -15.00 25.89
N ASP A 9 3.39 -14.67 27.05
CA ASP A 9 1.94 -14.75 27.32
C ASP A 9 1.25 -13.37 27.34
N SER A 10 1.96 -12.34 26.89
CA SER A 10 1.48 -10.97 26.87
C SER A 10 0.57 -10.72 25.68
N SER A 11 -0.49 -9.94 25.90
CA SER A 11 -1.36 -9.44 24.83
C SER A 11 -1.44 -7.91 24.92
N GLU A 12 -1.32 -7.25 23.79
CA GLU A 12 -1.28 -5.79 23.68
C GLU A 12 -2.30 -5.33 22.65
N LEU A 13 -2.93 -4.17 22.93
CA LEU A 13 -3.80 -3.51 21.96
C LEU A 13 -2.98 -2.63 21.02
N ARG A 14 -3.33 -2.61 19.74
CA ARG A 14 -2.76 -1.69 18.76
C ARG A 14 -2.94 -0.23 19.22
N GLY A 15 -1.81 0.44 19.46
CA GLY A 15 -1.77 1.82 19.96
C GLY A 15 -1.63 1.95 21.48
N SER A 16 -1.68 0.84 22.24
CA SER A 16 -1.43 0.82 23.69
C SER A 16 -0.13 0.10 24.04
N SER A 17 0.99 0.47 23.40
CA SER A 17 2.30 -0.17 23.66
C SER A 17 2.76 -0.12 25.12
N ASN A 18 2.12 0.72 25.95
CA ASN A 18 2.45 0.91 27.36
C ASN A 18 1.67 -0.05 28.30
N TYR A 19 0.67 -0.79 27.80
CA TYR A 19 -0.15 -1.69 28.60
C TYR A 19 -0.16 -3.09 28.00
N LYS A 20 0.26 -4.06 28.81
CA LYS A 20 0.29 -5.48 28.47
C LYS A 20 -0.65 -6.23 29.40
N TYR A 21 -1.52 -7.06 28.82
CA TYR A 21 -2.46 -7.89 29.55
C TYR A 21 -1.92 -9.32 29.59
N PHE A 22 -1.72 -9.86 30.80
CA PHE A 22 -1.19 -11.20 31.02
C PHE A 22 -2.19 -12.06 31.80
N GLY A 23 -2.07 -13.38 31.71
CA GLY A 23 -2.77 -14.32 32.59
C GLY A 23 -4.29 -14.08 32.65
N ALA A 24 -4.84 -13.88 33.85
CA ALA A 24 -6.26 -13.63 34.08
C ALA A 24 -6.72 -12.23 33.63
N ALA A 25 -5.82 -11.25 33.54
CA ALA A 25 -6.17 -9.87 33.18
C ALA A 25 -6.73 -9.78 31.75
N LYS A 26 -6.27 -10.65 30.84
CA LYS A 26 -6.81 -10.73 29.47
C LYS A 26 -8.24 -11.29 29.41
N ASN A 27 -8.68 -11.99 30.45
CA ASN A 27 -10.00 -12.61 30.53
C ASN A 27 -11.06 -11.72 31.17
N LEU A 28 -10.68 -10.52 31.63
CA LEU A 28 -11.62 -9.56 32.19
C LEU A 28 -12.63 -9.10 31.13
N LYS A 29 -13.89 -8.93 31.56
CA LYS A 29 -14.95 -8.39 30.73
C LYS A 29 -14.54 -7.01 30.20
N GLY A 30 -14.75 -6.73 28.92
CA GLY A 30 -14.21 -5.55 28.24
C GLY A 30 -12.80 -5.75 27.68
N VAL A 31 -11.81 -6.12 28.49
CA VAL A 31 -10.43 -6.36 28.00
C VAL A 31 -10.40 -7.50 26.98
N ARG A 32 -11.08 -8.61 27.29
CA ARG A 32 -11.18 -9.76 26.39
C ARG A 32 -11.82 -9.39 25.05
N GLU A 33 -12.85 -8.55 25.08
CA GLU A 33 -13.59 -8.13 23.88
C GLU A 33 -12.73 -7.25 22.97
N LEU A 34 -11.96 -6.33 23.57
CA LEU A 34 -11.01 -5.48 22.84
C LEU A 34 -9.92 -6.33 22.16
N LEU A 35 -9.31 -7.25 22.89
CA LEU A 35 -8.28 -8.15 22.34
C LEU A 35 -8.84 -9.06 21.24
N PHE A 36 -10.07 -9.55 21.39
CA PHE A 36 -10.73 -10.36 20.37
C PHE A 36 -10.99 -9.55 19.09
N LYS A 37 -11.57 -8.35 19.22
CA LYS A 37 -11.86 -7.47 18.09
C LYS A 37 -10.61 -7.13 17.31
N GLU A 38 -9.52 -6.79 17.99
CA GLU A 38 -8.26 -6.49 17.33
C GLU A 38 -7.68 -7.71 16.58
N ASN A 39 -7.78 -8.90 17.15
CA ASN A 39 -7.34 -10.13 16.48
C ASN A 39 -8.17 -10.42 15.22
N GLU A 40 -9.48 -10.20 15.26
CA GLU A 40 -10.34 -10.31 14.08
C GLU A 40 -9.99 -9.26 13.03
N ASP A 41 -9.75 -8.00 13.42
CA ASP A 41 -9.31 -6.94 12.52
C ASP A 41 -7.96 -7.29 11.85
N LYS A 42 -7.00 -7.83 12.62
CA LYS A 42 -5.70 -8.32 12.10
C LYS A 42 -5.89 -9.45 11.09
N LYS A 43 -6.74 -10.43 11.38
CA LYS A 43 -7.06 -11.53 10.45
C LYS A 43 -7.67 -10.99 9.15
N GLN A 44 -8.65 -10.09 9.25
CA GLN A 44 -9.30 -9.48 8.10
C GLN A 44 -8.32 -8.67 7.24
N LEU A 45 -7.44 -7.87 7.87
CA LEU A 45 -6.37 -7.15 7.18
C LEU A 45 -5.43 -8.10 6.43
N ASN A 46 -5.03 -9.21 7.05
CA ASN A 46 -4.16 -10.21 6.41
C ASN A 46 -4.86 -10.90 5.23
N ILE A 47 -6.16 -11.18 5.34
CA ILE A 47 -6.94 -11.74 4.23
C ILE A 47 -7.03 -10.73 3.08
N LYS A 48 -7.28 -9.44 3.37
CA LYS A 48 -7.29 -8.37 2.35
C LYS A 48 -5.94 -8.28 1.64
N LYS A 49 -4.83 -8.15 2.37
CA LYS A 49 -3.48 -8.11 1.80
C LYS A 49 -3.19 -9.32 0.89
N LYS A 50 -3.58 -10.53 1.29
CA LYS A 50 -3.42 -11.73 0.47
C LYS A 50 -4.28 -11.69 -0.80
N LYS A 51 -5.51 -11.17 -0.73
CA LYS A 51 -6.37 -10.98 -1.90
C LYS A 51 -5.78 -9.93 -2.84
N ASP A 52 -5.31 -8.81 -2.29
CA ASP A 52 -4.71 -7.71 -3.06
C ASP A 52 -3.45 -8.17 -3.78
N ALA A 53 -2.57 -8.94 -3.12
CA ALA A 53 -1.38 -9.53 -3.74
C ALA A 53 -1.74 -10.47 -4.91
N ARG A 54 -2.74 -11.36 -4.73
CA ARG A 54 -3.22 -12.26 -5.81
C ARG A 54 -3.86 -11.51 -6.97
N ASN A 55 -4.48 -10.37 -6.72
CA ASN A 55 -5.04 -9.53 -7.77
C ASN A 55 -3.93 -8.76 -8.49
N PHE A 56 -2.91 -8.30 -7.77
CA PHE A 56 -1.75 -7.62 -8.34
C PHE A 56 -1.01 -8.51 -9.32
N GLU A 57 -0.80 -9.79 -8.99
CA GLU A 57 -0.18 -10.78 -9.88
C GLU A 57 -0.94 -10.95 -11.22
N LYS A 58 -2.26 -10.74 -11.22
CA LYS A 58 -3.08 -10.79 -12.45
C LYS A 58 -2.98 -9.53 -13.30
N VAL A 59 -2.59 -8.40 -12.70
CA VAL A 59 -2.56 -7.08 -13.34
C VAL A 59 -1.15 -6.72 -13.80
N ILE A 60 -0.12 -7.20 -13.10
CA ILE A 60 1.27 -7.05 -13.54
C ILE A 60 1.49 -7.91 -14.79
N ASN A 61 1.70 -7.26 -15.92
CA ASN A 61 2.13 -7.91 -17.15
C ASN A 61 3.41 -7.22 -17.67
N ILE A 62 4.01 -7.77 -18.73
CA ILE A 62 5.21 -7.16 -19.34
C ILE A 62 4.96 -5.72 -19.81
N HIS A 63 3.75 -5.43 -20.29
CA HIS A 63 3.34 -4.09 -20.72
C HIS A 63 3.26 -3.08 -19.58
N TYR A 64 2.98 -3.52 -18.34
CA TYR A 64 2.99 -2.65 -17.15
C TYR A 64 4.37 -2.03 -16.92
N PHE A 65 5.43 -2.77 -17.25
CA PHE A 65 6.81 -2.27 -17.20
C PHE A 65 7.26 -1.60 -18.51
N GLY A 66 6.34 -1.40 -19.46
CA GLY A 66 6.62 -0.82 -20.77
C GLY A 66 7.41 -1.72 -21.72
N TYR A 67 7.54 -3.02 -21.41
CA TYR A 67 8.16 -3.95 -22.36
C TYR A 67 7.27 -4.06 -23.60
N CYS A 68 7.91 -3.97 -24.77
CA CYS A 68 7.30 -3.99 -26.11
C CYS A 68 6.52 -2.73 -26.51
N ASP A 69 6.59 -1.63 -25.75
CA ASP A 69 5.93 -0.37 -26.12
C ASP A 69 6.48 0.21 -27.45
N GLU A 70 7.76 0.00 -27.73
CA GLU A 70 8.40 0.37 -29.01
C GLU A 70 7.79 -0.34 -30.23
N ALA A 71 7.19 -1.52 -30.04
CA ALA A 71 6.51 -2.25 -31.11
C ALA A 71 5.03 -1.87 -31.23
N ASN A 72 4.50 -1.08 -30.29
CA ASN A 72 3.11 -0.64 -30.29
C ASN A 72 2.94 0.63 -31.14
N GLU A 73 2.64 0.44 -32.42
CA GLU A 73 2.49 1.53 -33.38
C GLU A 73 1.46 2.58 -32.95
N HIS A 74 0.35 2.16 -32.33
CA HIS A 74 -0.68 3.08 -31.86
C HIS A 74 -0.14 4.00 -30.75
N LEU A 75 0.62 3.45 -29.80
CA LEU A 75 1.25 4.22 -28.72
C LEU A 75 2.22 5.26 -29.29
N LEU A 76 3.10 4.84 -30.19
CA LEU A 76 4.07 5.73 -30.86
C LEU A 76 3.38 6.90 -31.59
N GLN A 77 2.28 6.62 -32.30
CA GLN A 77 1.52 7.67 -32.98
C GLN A 77 0.92 8.69 -32.00
N GLN A 78 0.49 8.25 -30.82
CA GLN A 78 -0.01 9.14 -29.78
C GLN A 78 1.11 9.99 -29.17
N GLU A 79 2.26 9.40 -28.90
CA GLU A 79 3.44 10.10 -28.39
C GLU A 79 3.89 11.21 -29.33
N VAL A 80 4.01 10.92 -30.63
CA VAL A 80 4.38 11.92 -31.66
C VAL A 80 3.38 13.08 -31.70
N LYS A 81 2.07 12.80 -31.55
CA LYS A 81 1.04 13.84 -31.52
C LYS A 81 1.20 14.76 -30.30
N ILE A 82 1.47 14.18 -29.14
CA ILE A 82 1.67 14.94 -27.89
C ILE A 82 2.96 15.76 -27.97
N GLN A 83 4.06 15.17 -28.43
CA GLN A 83 5.35 15.83 -28.60
C GLN A 83 5.21 17.09 -29.48
N LYS A 84 4.57 16.97 -30.64
CA LYS A 84 4.31 18.12 -31.54
C LYS A 84 3.44 19.19 -30.89
N LYS A 85 2.53 18.81 -29.99
CA LYS A 85 1.67 19.77 -29.26
C LYS A 85 2.50 20.55 -28.24
N LEU A 86 3.37 19.86 -27.49
CA LEU A 86 4.27 20.47 -26.51
C LEU A 86 5.25 21.44 -27.17
N GLU A 87 5.91 21.04 -28.26
CA GLU A 87 6.82 21.90 -29.02
C GLU A 87 6.14 23.20 -29.49
N LYS A 88 4.89 23.11 -29.96
CA LYS A 88 4.11 24.30 -30.35
C LYS A 88 3.80 25.20 -29.15
N MET A 89 3.56 24.63 -27.98
CA MET A 89 3.34 25.41 -26.75
C MET A 89 4.63 26.10 -26.32
N ASP A 90 5.75 25.38 -26.31
CA ASP A 90 7.06 25.92 -25.95
C ASP A 90 7.47 27.07 -26.89
N LEU A 91 7.25 26.92 -28.20
CA LEU A 91 7.50 27.99 -29.16
C LEU A 91 6.63 29.24 -28.91
N LYS A 92 5.37 29.07 -28.51
CA LYS A 92 4.49 30.20 -28.15
C LYS A 92 4.99 30.90 -26.89
N ILE A 93 5.43 30.12 -25.90
CA ILE A 93 6.01 30.63 -24.65
C ILE A 93 7.26 31.45 -24.99
N LEU A 94 8.22 30.89 -25.73
CA LEU A 94 9.45 31.59 -26.11
C LEU A 94 9.19 32.88 -26.88
N LYS A 95 8.22 32.89 -27.82
CA LYS A 95 7.82 34.10 -28.54
C LYS A 95 7.24 35.17 -27.61
N LYS A 96 6.50 34.77 -26.57
CA LYS A 96 5.95 35.68 -25.57
C LYS A 96 7.04 36.36 -24.73
N TYR A 97 8.11 35.64 -24.40
CA TYR A 97 9.22 36.16 -23.57
C TYR A 97 10.34 36.84 -24.38
N LYS A 98 10.27 36.83 -25.71
CA LYS A 98 11.24 37.49 -26.60
C LYS A 98 10.96 38.99 -26.82
N HIS A 99 9.84 39.49 -26.30
CA HIS A 99 9.48 40.91 -26.22
C HIS A 99 9.52 41.39 -24.77
#